data_AF-A0A968Y143-F1
#
_entry.id   AF-A0A968Y143-F1
#
_cell.length_a   1.000
_cell.length_b   1.000
_cell.length_c   1.000
_cell.angle_alpha   90.00
_cell.angle_beta   90.00
_cell.angle_gamma   90.00
#
_symmetry.space_group_name_H-M   'P 1'
#
loop_
_entity.id
_entity.type
_entity.pdbx_description
1 polymer ?
#
loop_
_entity_poly.entity_id
_entity_poly.type
_entity_poly.pdbx_seq_one_letter_code
_entity_poly.pdbx_strand_id
1 'polypeptide(L)'
;MTSSPLDRPEHPFTRATNDWNTEKLYTDLANAKQQFAPHTRKGLTPVEKRHLCGLLCGCSPAEIAVLLSKQIKGVEVDLSKTLYRYIEVLTNRPRNALSNWRDAIDWLEIAGYKNSKKPHPALF
;
A
#
# COMPACT_ATOMS: atom_id res chain seq x y z
N MET A 1 19.28 11.08 34.59
CA MET A 1 18.60 11.45 33.33
C MET A 1 18.36 10.17 32.56
N THR A 2 17.17 9.61 32.72
CA THR A 2 16.75 8.30 32.22
C THR A 2 16.35 8.40 30.76
N SER A 3 17.17 7.87 29.86
CA SER A 3 16.83 7.70 28.44
C SER A 3 15.72 6.67 28.30
N SER A 4 14.54 7.10 27.87
CA SER A 4 13.37 6.24 27.66
C SER A 4 13.52 5.42 26.37
N PRO A 5 13.14 4.13 26.33
CA PRO A 5 13.34 3.26 25.17
C PRO A 5 12.30 3.44 24.04
N LEU A 6 11.65 4.60 23.92
CA LEU A 6 10.57 4.85 22.96
C LEU A 6 10.99 5.64 21.70
N ASP A 7 12.25 6.04 21.57
CA ASP A 7 12.76 6.65 20.33
C ASP A 7 13.17 5.57 19.31
N ARG A 8 12.25 4.66 19.02
CA ARG A 8 12.28 3.96 17.74
C ARG A 8 11.25 4.69 16.91
N PRO A 9 11.61 5.30 15.76
CA PRO A 9 10.61 5.60 14.77
C PRO A 9 10.06 4.24 14.36
N GLU A 10 8.98 3.81 15.03
CA GLU A 10 8.17 2.71 14.56
C GLU A 10 7.92 3.03 13.10
N HIS A 11 8.42 2.15 12.23
CA HIS A 11 8.38 2.35 10.79
C HIS A 11 6.98 2.90 10.46
N PRO A 12 6.82 4.07 9.80
CA PRO A 12 5.59 4.88 9.90
C PRO A 12 4.31 4.16 9.41
N PHE A 13 4.47 2.95 8.88
CA PHE A 13 3.43 2.11 8.34
C PHE A 13 3.40 0.69 8.92
N THR A 14 3.87 0.46 10.16
CA THR A 14 3.82 -0.86 10.83
C THR A 14 2.41 -1.47 10.86
N ARG A 15 1.37 -0.64 10.85
CA ARG A 15 -0.02 -1.09 10.78
C ARG A 15 -0.32 -1.88 9.49
N ALA A 16 0.31 -1.53 8.37
CA ALA A 16 0.09 -2.22 7.09
C ALA A 16 0.43 -3.70 7.19
N THR A 17 1.56 -4.06 7.79
CA THR A 17 1.99 -5.46 7.94
C THR A 17 1.15 -6.25 8.93
N ASN A 18 0.47 -5.58 9.87
CA ASN A 18 -0.40 -6.23 10.84
C ASN A 18 -1.79 -6.52 10.27
N ASP A 19 -2.39 -5.53 9.60
CA ASP A 19 -3.77 -5.63 9.10
C ASP A 19 -3.86 -6.25 7.69
N TRP A 20 -2.75 -6.39 6.95
CA TRP A 20 -2.74 -6.88 5.57
C TRP A 20 -1.72 -7.98 5.31
N ASN A 21 -2.01 -8.85 4.35
CA ASN A 21 -1.06 -9.82 3.83
C ASN A 21 -0.10 -9.13 2.84
N THR A 22 0.84 -8.36 3.37
CA THR A 22 1.78 -7.55 2.56
C THR A 22 2.71 -8.39 1.69
N GLU A 23 3.06 -9.60 2.13
CA GLU A 23 3.92 -10.51 1.35
C GLU A 23 3.23 -10.95 0.06
N LYS A 24 1.97 -11.39 0.16
CA LYS A 24 1.16 -11.74 -0.99
C LYS A 24 0.91 -10.53 -1.89
N LEU A 25 0.54 -9.38 -1.30
CA LEU A 25 0.36 -8.12 -2.03
C LEU A 25 1.60 -7.72 -2.84
N TYR A 26 2.79 -7.81 -2.25
CA TYR A 26 4.01 -7.44 -2.95
C TYR A 26 4.29 -8.35 -4.14
N THR A 27 4.03 -9.65 -3.98
CA THR A 27 4.22 -10.65 -5.04
C THR A 27 3.22 -10.42 -6.17
N ASP A 28 1.95 -10.27 -5.85
CA ASP A 28 0.89 -10.11 -6.84
C ASP A 28 0.98 -8.77 -7.57
N LEU A 29 1.30 -7.68 -6.86
CA LEU A 29 1.56 -6.38 -7.50
C LEU A 29 2.83 -6.37 -8.33
N ALA A 30 3.86 -7.16 -7.97
CA ALA A 30 5.03 -7.34 -8.82
C ALA A 30 4.66 -8.03 -10.14
N ASN A 31 3.78 -9.04 -10.10
CA ASN A 31 3.25 -9.68 -11.31
C ASN A 31 2.41 -8.70 -12.13
N ALA A 32 1.53 -7.93 -11.50
CA ALA A 32 0.72 -6.92 -12.17
C ALA A 32 1.58 -5.82 -12.81
N LYS A 33 2.63 -5.36 -12.12
CA LYS A 33 3.64 -4.45 -12.66
C LYS A 33 4.32 -5.01 -13.91
N GLN A 34 4.72 -6.29 -13.87
CA GLN A 34 5.37 -6.96 -14.98
C GLN A 34 4.43 -7.09 -16.20
N GLN A 35 3.12 -7.25 -15.99
CA GLN A 35 2.12 -7.23 -17.06
C GLN A 35 1.92 -5.82 -17.63
N PHE A 36 1.84 -4.80 -16.77
CA PHE A 36 1.63 -3.42 -17.18
C PHE A 36 2.86 -2.78 -17.87
N ALA A 37 4.06 -3.08 -17.37
CA ALA A 37 5.31 -2.49 -17.82
C ALA A 37 6.41 -3.58 -17.95
N PRO A 38 6.36 -4.40 -19.01
CA PRO A 38 7.17 -5.61 -19.12
C PRO A 38 8.68 -5.36 -19.23
N HIS A 39 9.07 -4.17 -19.68
CA HIS A 39 10.48 -3.78 -19.79
C HIS A 39 11.05 -3.16 -18.51
N THR A 40 10.28 -3.12 -17.41
CA THR A 40 10.74 -2.55 -16.15
C THR A 40 11.39 -3.58 -15.23
N ARG A 41 12.07 -3.10 -14.19
CA ARG A 41 12.65 -3.94 -13.16
C ARG A 41 11.58 -4.85 -12.53
N LYS A 42 11.90 -6.14 -12.41
CA LYS A 42 11.11 -7.13 -11.67
C LYS A 42 10.92 -6.72 -10.21
N GLY A 43 9.71 -6.90 -9.69
CA GLY A 43 9.38 -6.59 -8.31
C GLY A 43 9.03 -5.12 -8.06
N LEU A 44 8.42 -4.88 -6.90
CA LEU A 44 8.21 -3.52 -6.39
C LEU A 44 9.52 -2.91 -5.89
N THR A 45 9.75 -1.66 -6.23
CA THR A 45 10.84 -0.83 -5.72
C THR A 45 10.61 -0.49 -4.24
N PRO A 46 11.66 -0.11 -3.50
CA PRO A 46 11.52 0.32 -2.10
C PRO A 46 10.56 1.51 -1.93
N VAL A 47 10.48 2.38 -2.93
CA VAL A 47 9.57 3.55 -2.92
C VAL A 47 8.12 3.11 -3.09
N GLU A 48 7.84 2.24 -4.08
CA GLU A 48 6.51 1.69 -4.29
C GLU A 48 6.02 0.94 -3.04
N LYS A 49 6.88 0.13 -2.40
CA LYS A 49 6.52 -0.57 -1.16
C LYS A 49 6.15 0.40 -0.03
N ARG A 50 6.92 1.48 0.17
CA ARG A 50 6.61 2.48 1.20
C ARG A 50 5.30 3.21 0.93
N HIS A 51 5.08 3.65 -0.30
CA HIS A 51 3.82 4.31 -0.67
C HIS A 51 2.62 3.36 -0.50
N LEU A 52 2.77 2.08 -0.88
CA LEU A 52 1.74 1.08 -0.67
C LEU A 52 1.43 0.89 0.82
N CYS A 53 2.44 0.72 1.68
CA CYS A 53 2.21 0.62 3.12
C CYS A 53 1.49 1.86 3.68
N GLY A 54 1.82 3.05 3.19
CA GLY A 54 1.10 4.27 3.53
C GLY A 54 -0.38 4.20 3.20
N LEU A 55 -0.73 3.78 1.98
CA LEU A 55 -2.12 3.57 1.59
C LEU A 55 -2.80 2.54 2.49
N LEU A 56 -2.18 1.38 2.72
CA LEU A 56 -2.74 0.30 3.54
C LEU A 56 -2.94 0.70 5.02
N CYS A 57 -2.19 1.70 5.51
CA CYS A 57 -2.40 2.29 6.83
C CYS A 57 -3.58 3.26 6.89
N GLY A 58 -4.17 3.61 5.74
CA GLY A 58 -5.22 4.62 5.63
C GLY A 58 -4.68 6.05 5.46
N CYS A 59 -3.41 6.23 5.10
CA CYS A 59 -2.83 7.55 4.87
C CYS A 59 -3.17 8.05 3.46
N SER A 60 -3.51 9.33 3.35
CA SER A 60 -3.67 9.99 2.06
C SER A 60 -2.31 10.23 1.37
N PRO A 61 -2.26 10.49 0.06
CA PRO A 61 -1.02 10.83 -0.65
C PRO A 61 -0.25 12.00 0.00
N ALA A 62 -0.97 12.99 0.52
CA ALA A 62 -0.38 14.13 1.22
C ALA A 62 0.26 13.70 2.55
N GLU A 63 -0.45 12.90 3.35
CA GLU A 63 0.08 12.35 4.61
C GLU A 63 1.32 11.49 4.37
N ILE A 64 1.29 10.63 3.35
CA ILE A 64 2.44 9.80 2.96
C ILE A 64 3.63 10.69 2.58
N ALA A 65 3.40 11.78 1.86
CA ALA A 65 4.45 12.70 1.47
C ALA A 65 5.09 13.38 2.69
N VAL A 66 4.27 13.84 3.64
CA VAL A 66 4.75 14.41 4.92
C VAL A 66 5.56 13.39 5.71
N LEU A 67 5.04 12.17 5.90
CA LEU A 67 5.70 11.10 6.64
C LEU A 67 7.02 10.62 5.99
N LEU A 68 7.15 10.78 4.68
CA LEU A 68 8.36 10.41 3.94
C LEU A 68 9.27 11.61 3.61
N SER A 69 8.96 12.80 4.11
CA SER A 69 9.67 14.05 3.77
C SER A 69 9.83 14.25 2.26
N LYS A 70 8.75 14.04 1.51
CA LYS A 70 8.68 14.18 0.05
C LYS A 70 7.72 15.29 -0.37
N GLN A 71 7.85 15.72 -1.63
CA GLN A 71 6.88 16.61 -2.26
C GLN A 71 5.55 15.88 -2.50
N ILE A 72 4.45 16.46 -2.02
CA ILE A 72 3.07 15.91 -2.18
C ILE A 72 2.80 15.55 -3.64
N LYS A 73 3.05 16.50 -4.55
CA LYS A 73 2.79 16.29 -5.97
C LYS A 73 3.60 15.14 -6.56
N GLY A 74 4.81 14.93 -6.06
CA GLY A 74 5.66 13.80 -6.46
C GLY A 74 5.04 12.46 -6.07
N VAL A 75 4.51 12.35 -4.84
CA VAL A 75 3.84 11.13 -4.37
C VAL A 75 2.55 10.86 -5.15
N GLU A 76 1.72 11.87 -5.40
CA GLU A 76 0.49 11.72 -6.18
C GLU A 76 0.75 11.23 -7.61
N VAL A 77 1.75 11.80 -8.27
CA VAL A 77 2.13 11.42 -9.63
C VAL A 77 2.72 10.01 -9.65
N ASP A 78 3.56 9.67 -8.67
CA ASP A 78 4.14 8.32 -8.54
C ASP A 78 3.04 7.26 -8.35
N LEU A 79 2.13 7.49 -7.39
CA LEU A 79 0.96 6.62 -7.16
C LEU A 79 0.13 6.43 -8.41
N SER A 80 -0.20 7.54 -9.09
CA SER A 80 -1.03 7.53 -10.29
C SER A 80 -0.38 6.84 -11.47
N LYS A 81 0.95 6.86 -11.60
CA LYS A 81 1.68 6.21 -12.70
C LYS A 81 2.05 4.76 -12.40
N THR A 82 2.11 4.38 -11.13
CA THR A 82 2.61 3.07 -10.69
C THR A 82 1.51 2.27 -9.97
N LEU A 83 1.43 2.37 -8.64
CA LEU A 83 0.59 1.54 -7.79
C LEU A 83 -0.87 1.51 -8.23
N TYR A 84 -1.45 2.63 -8.67
CA TYR A 84 -2.85 2.65 -9.13
C TYR A 84 -3.05 1.77 -10.36
N ARG A 85 -2.10 1.78 -11.31
CA ARG A 85 -2.16 0.93 -12.49
C ARG A 85 -1.95 -0.54 -12.14
N TYR A 86 -1.06 -0.81 -11.19
CA TYR A 86 -0.80 -2.19 -10.75
C TYR A 86 -2.01 -2.77 -10.01
N ILE A 87 -2.69 -1.96 -9.19
CA ILE A 87 -3.91 -2.35 -8.48
C ILE A 87 -5.06 -2.57 -9.47
N GLU A 88 -5.21 -1.73 -10.49
CA GLU A 88 -6.20 -1.93 -11.55
C GLU A 88 -6.01 -3.27 -12.26
N VAL A 89 -4.78 -3.57 -12.68
CA VAL A 89 -4.45 -4.87 -13.30
C VAL A 89 -4.74 -6.02 -12.33
N LEU A 90 -4.30 -5.89 -11.08
CA LEU A 90 -4.48 -6.92 -10.07
C LEU A 90 -5.95 -7.23 -9.76
N THR A 91 -6.78 -6.19 -9.76
CA THR A 91 -8.22 -6.28 -9.43
C THR A 91 -9.11 -6.39 -10.68
N ASN A 92 -8.49 -6.58 -11.85
CA ASN A 92 -9.14 -6.69 -13.15
C ASN A 92 -10.11 -5.51 -13.44
N ARG A 93 -9.66 -4.30 -13.13
CA ARG A 93 -10.39 -3.04 -13.35
C ARG A 93 -9.84 -2.31 -14.59
N PRO A 94 -10.67 -1.48 -15.25
CA PRO A 94 -10.21 -0.73 -16.41
C PRO A 94 -9.12 0.27 -16.02
N ARG A 95 -8.26 0.59 -16.98
CA ARG A 95 -7.19 1.58 -16.82
C ARG A 95 -7.77 2.95 -16.48
N ASN A 96 -7.17 3.65 -15.51
CA ASN A 96 -7.60 4.96 -15.02
C ASN A 96 -8.95 4.96 -14.27
N ALA A 97 -9.46 3.79 -13.86
CA ALA A 97 -10.59 3.69 -12.96
C ALA A 97 -10.26 4.22 -11.55
N LEU A 98 -9.02 4.01 -11.10
CA LEU A 98 -8.59 4.40 -9.76
C LEU A 98 -8.15 5.87 -9.77
N SER A 99 -9.05 6.72 -9.27
CA SER A 99 -8.84 8.17 -9.10
C SER A 99 -8.82 8.60 -7.63
N ASN A 100 -9.38 7.81 -6.72
CA ASN A 100 -9.36 8.06 -5.29
C ASN A 100 -8.50 7.02 -4.57
N TRP A 101 -7.58 7.47 -3.73
CA TRP A 101 -6.68 6.60 -2.97
C TRP A 101 -7.43 5.64 -2.03
N ARG A 102 -8.64 6.00 -1.59
CA ARG A 102 -9.48 5.15 -0.74
C ARG A 102 -10.01 3.93 -1.50
N ASP A 103 -10.35 4.10 -2.79
CA ASP A 103 -10.80 3.00 -3.65
C ASP A 103 -9.69 1.95 -3.81
N ALA A 104 -8.42 2.38 -3.81
CA ALA A 104 -7.29 1.45 -3.82
C ALA A 104 -7.34 0.48 -2.63
N ILE A 105 -7.68 0.97 -1.45
CA ILE A 105 -7.73 0.19 -0.22
C ILE A 105 -8.95 -0.75 -0.26
N ASP A 106 -10.11 -0.20 -0.63
CA ASP A 106 -11.36 -0.95 -0.78
C ASP A 106 -11.19 -2.12 -1.75
N TRP A 107 -10.60 -1.90 -2.92
CA TRP A 107 -10.45 -2.96 -3.91
C TRP A 107 -9.48 -4.05 -3.45
N LEU A 108 -8.41 -3.69 -2.72
CA LEU A 108 -7.51 -4.68 -2.15
C LEU A 108 -8.17 -5.46 -1.00
N GLU A 109 -9.05 -4.82 -0.23
CA GLU A 109 -9.84 -5.50 0.80
C GLU A 109 -10.81 -6.51 0.18
N ILE A 110 -11.56 -6.08 -0.85
CA ILE A 110 -12.49 -6.94 -1.61
C ILE A 110 -11.76 -8.10 -2.29
N ALA A 111 -10.54 -7.88 -2.77
CA ALA A 111 -9.68 -8.93 -3.34
C ALA A 111 -9.10 -9.89 -2.28
N GLY A 112 -9.41 -9.69 -0.99
CA GLY A 112 -9.07 -10.60 0.10
C GLY A 112 -7.65 -10.45 0.62
N TYR A 113 -7.02 -9.29 0.43
CA TYR A 113 -5.65 -9.05 0.93
C TYR A 113 -5.60 -8.56 2.37
N LYS A 114 -6.72 -8.08 2.91
CA LYS A 114 -6.77 -7.68 4.32
C LYS A 114 -6.84 -8.94 5.17
N ASN A 115 -6.00 -9.01 6.20
CA ASN A 115 -6.05 -10.09 7.16
C ASN A 115 -7.42 -10.02 7.83
N SER A 116 -8.21 -11.07 7.65
CA SER A 116 -9.43 -11.26 8.42
C SER A 116 -8.99 -11.41 9.88
N LYS A 117 -9.08 -10.33 10.66
CA LYS A 117 -9.23 -10.48 12.11
C LYS A 117 -10.48 -11.31 12.26
N LYS A 118 -10.31 -12.61 12.52
CA LYS A 118 -11.43 -13.49 12.87
C LYS A 118 -12.24 -12.70 13.90
N PRO A 119 -13.56 -12.46 13.69
CA PRO A 119 -14.37 -11.98 14.78
C PRO A 119 -14.13 -12.97 15.92
N HIS A 120 -13.70 -12.46 17.06
CA HIS A 120 -13.64 -13.23 18.29
C HIS A 120 -14.99 -13.97 18.39
N PRO A 121 -15.03 -15.31 18.47
CA PRO A 121 -16.30 -16.00 18.62
C PRO A 121 -16.96 -15.41 19.87
N ALA A 122 -18.11 -14.77 19.66
CA ALA A 122 -18.98 -14.38 20.76
C ALA A 122 -19.31 -15.68 21.48
N LEU A 123 -18.81 -15.81 22.71
CA LEU A 123 -19.19 -16.90 23.60
C LEU A 123 -20.69 -16.70 23.88
N PHE A 124 -21.48 -17.66 23.42
CA PHE A 124 -22.88 -17.84 23.79
C PHE A 124 -22.99 -18.26 25.26
#